data_AF-A0A7W7SQA3-F1
#
_entry.id   AF-A0A7W7SQA3-F1
#
_cell.length_a   1.000
_cell.length_b   1.000
_cell.length_c   1.000
_cell.angle_alpha   90.00
_cell.angle_beta   90.00
_cell.angle_gamma   90.00
#
_symmetry.space_group_name_H-M   'P 1'
#
loop_
_entity.id
_entity.type
_entity.pdbx_description
1 polymer ?
#
loop_
_entity_poly.entity_id
_entity_poly.type
_entity_poly.pdbx_seq_one_letter_code
_entity_poly.pdbx_strand_id
1 'polypeptide(L)'
;MPVSMSPPGRATASLAAGRLGVPAVVFFVMSAATPLTVVAGVVTTGYATTGLTGIPVAFALVGVVLAVFSVGYVAMARRMANAGAFYAYIARGIGRPAGVGAAWVALLSYNALQVGLYGAIGAAVGPLVEQWIGIHVVWWVIALAAWATTAVLGLLRVDINSTVLAVLLLAEVAVIVAYSVADLAHPLLVASAWRPCRPAT
;
A
#
# COMPACT_ATOMS: atom_id res chain seq x y z
N MET A 1 -35.64 38.34 -30.12
CA MET A 1 -35.89 36.98 -29.58
C MET A 1 -34.98 36.78 -28.39
N PRO A 2 -35.48 36.59 -27.15
CA PRO A 2 -34.61 36.27 -26.03
C PRO A 2 -34.17 34.81 -26.14
N VAL A 3 -32.85 34.58 -26.08
CA VAL A 3 -32.24 33.26 -26.12
C VAL A 3 -32.47 32.59 -24.76
N SER A 4 -33.27 31.52 -24.73
CA SER A 4 -33.44 30.67 -23.55
C SER A 4 -32.11 29.97 -23.24
N MET A 5 -31.41 30.40 -22.18
CA MET A 5 -30.27 29.64 -21.64
C MET A 5 -30.80 28.42 -20.90
N SER A 6 -30.65 27.23 -21.48
CA SER A 6 -30.78 25.98 -20.73
C SER A 6 -29.74 25.95 -19.61
N PRO A 7 -30.08 25.52 -18.38
CA PRO A 7 -29.11 25.42 -17.31
C PRO A 7 -28.00 24.45 -17.72
N PRO A 8 -26.71 24.77 -17.48
CA PRO A 8 -25.64 23.83 -17.71
C PRO A 8 -25.94 22.57 -16.90
N GLY A 9 -26.17 21.46 -17.59
CA GLY A 9 -26.29 20.15 -16.98
C GLY A 9 -25.11 19.96 -16.04
N ARG A 10 -25.41 19.73 -14.76
CA ARG A 10 -24.42 19.46 -13.71
C ARG A 10 -23.64 18.20 -14.06
N ALA A 11 -22.62 18.36 -14.90
CA ALA A 11 -21.46 17.48 -14.97
C ALA A 11 -20.45 17.84 -13.87
N THR A 12 -20.92 18.32 -12.73
CA THR A 12 -20.27 18.00 -11.46
C THR A 12 -20.78 16.64 -11.06
N ALA A 13 -20.09 15.59 -11.52
CA ALA A 13 -19.95 14.40 -10.72
C ALA A 13 -19.23 14.83 -9.42
N SER A 14 -19.95 15.51 -8.54
CA SER A 14 -19.61 15.52 -7.14
C SER A 14 -19.60 14.05 -6.76
N LEU A 15 -18.40 13.49 -6.65
CA LEU A 15 -18.11 12.25 -5.94
C LEU A 15 -19.15 12.13 -4.83
N ALA A 16 -19.99 11.08 -4.89
CA ALA A 16 -21.11 10.87 -4.00
C ALA A 16 -20.63 10.97 -2.54
N ALA A 17 -20.66 12.19 -2.02
CA ALA A 17 -20.09 12.56 -0.74
C ALA A 17 -21.07 12.05 0.31
N GLY A 18 -20.71 10.93 0.95
CA GLY A 18 -21.47 10.41 2.09
C GLY A 18 -21.74 8.91 2.12
N ARG A 19 -21.18 8.08 1.23
CA ARG A 19 -21.40 6.61 1.29
C ARG A 19 -20.21 5.75 1.72
N LEU A 20 -19.00 6.30 1.82
CA LEU A 20 -17.88 5.57 2.42
C LEU A 20 -17.92 5.78 3.94
N GLY A 21 -18.65 4.92 4.65
CA GLY A 21 -18.60 4.88 6.11
C GLY A 21 -17.18 4.57 6.61
N VAL A 22 -16.87 4.89 7.87
CA VAL A 22 -15.56 4.62 8.51
C VAL A 22 -15.02 3.22 8.19
N PRO A 23 -15.82 2.13 8.25
CA PRO A 23 -15.32 0.80 7.92
C PRO A 23 -14.79 0.69 6.49
N ALA A 24 -15.48 1.27 5.50
CA ALA A 24 -15.05 1.21 4.10
C ALA A 24 -13.73 1.96 3.88
N VAL A 25 -13.53 3.08 4.57
CA VAL A 25 -12.24 3.82 4.54
C VAL A 25 -11.13 3.02 5.19
N VAL A 26 -11.39 2.39 6.34
CA VAL A 26 -10.40 1.54 7.03
C VAL A 26 -10.03 0.33 6.15
N PHE A 27 -11.01 -0.36 5.56
CA PHE A 27 -10.75 -1.47 4.66
C PHE A 27 -9.94 -1.05 3.43
N PHE A 28 -10.28 0.10 2.84
CA PHE A 28 -9.52 0.66 1.72
C PHE A 28 -8.06 0.96 2.09
N VAL A 29 -7.82 1.57 3.26
CA VAL A 29 -6.47 1.87 3.75
C VAL A 29 -5.69 0.59 4.06
N MET A 30 -6.34 -0.42 4.66
CA MET A 30 -5.73 -1.71 4.94
C MET A 30 -5.31 -2.43 3.65
N SER A 31 -6.15 -2.39 2.61
CA SER A 31 -5.79 -2.92 1.28
C SER A 31 -4.57 -2.21 0.70
N ALA A 32 -4.54 -0.88 0.79
CA ALA A 32 -3.42 -0.10 0.29
C ALA A 32 -2.11 -0.35 1.06
N ALA A 33 -2.20 -0.79 2.33
CA ALA A 33 -1.05 -1.14 3.15
C ALA A 33 -0.47 -2.52 2.81
N THR A 34 -1.17 -3.35 2.04
CA THR A 34 -0.79 -4.74 1.68
C THR A 34 -0.17 -5.52 2.86
N PRO A 35 -0.92 -5.76 3.94
CA PRO A 35 -0.42 -6.43 5.14
C PRO A 35 0.25 -7.77 4.86
N LEU A 36 -0.22 -8.54 3.87
CA LEU A 36 0.39 -9.80 3.48
C LEU A 36 1.81 -9.58 2.98
N THR A 37 2.04 -8.58 2.12
CA THR A 37 3.37 -8.24 1.61
C THR A 37 4.32 -7.87 2.75
N VAL A 38 3.83 -7.13 3.75
CA VAL A 38 4.63 -6.76 4.91
C VAL A 38 5.01 -7.99 5.72
N VAL A 39 4.05 -8.83 6.08
CA VAL A 39 4.30 -9.98 6.96
C VAL A 39 5.07 -11.09 6.23
N ALA A 40 4.61 -11.50 5.05
CA ALA A 40 5.16 -12.63 4.30
C ALA A 40 6.40 -12.28 3.48
N GLY A 41 6.58 -11.00 3.11
CA GLY A 41 7.73 -10.54 2.33
C GLY A 41 8.74 -9.79 3.18
N VAL A 42 8.36 -8.62 3.70
CA VAL A 42 9.29 -7.69 4.35
C VAL A 42 9.82 -8.24 5.67
N VAL A 43 8.93 -8.72 6.53
CA VAL A 43 9.28 -9.19 7.88
C VAL A 43 10.09 -10.49 7.80
N THR A 44 9.61 -11.49 7.06
CA THR A 44 10.30 -12.77 6.85
C THR A 44 11.68 -12.59 6.23
N THR A 45 11.79 -11.81 5.15
CA THR A 45 13.08 -11.52 4.51
C THR A 45 13.99 -10.73 5.42
N GLY A 46 13.45 -9.76 6.16
CA GLY A 46 14.18 -8.99 7.15
C GLY A 46 14.82 -9.89 8.22
N TYR A 47 14.05 -10.81 8.79
CA TYR A 47 14.58 -11.79 9.74
C TYR A 47 15.58 -12.76 9.09
N ALA A 48 15.27 -13.29 7.91
CA ALA A 48 16.10 -14.28 7.22
C ALA A 48 17.47 -13.71 6.82
N THR A 49 17.54 -12.44 6.45
CA THR A 49 18.78 -11.81 5.96
C THR A 49 19.60 -11.13 7.05
N THR A 50 18.95 -10.58 8.09
CA THR A 50 19.66 -9.80 9.13
C THR A 50 19.85 -10.55 10.44
N GLY A 51 19.02 -11.57 10.73
CA GLY A 51 19.04 -12.28 12.02
C GLY A 51 18.73 -11.40 13.24
N LEU A 52 18.33 -10.13 13.05
CA LEU A 52 18.14 -9.16 14.12
C LEU A 52 16.79 -9.35 14.80
N THR A 53 16.81 -9.57 16.10
CA THR A 53 15.60 -9.58 16.95
C THR A 53 15.00 -8.20 17.19
N GLY A 54 15.67 -7.13 16.76
CA GLY A 54 15.25 -5.74 16.92
C GLY A 54 14.18 -5.24 15.92
N ILE A 55 13.82 -6.05 14.91
CA ILE A 55 12.82 -5.69 13.90
C ILE A 55 11.48 -5.22 14.51
N PRO A 56 10.90 -5.88 15.54
CA PRO A 56 9.64 -5.43 16.17
C PRO A 56 9.76 -4.05 16.82
N VAL A 57 10.92 -3.73 17.41
CA VAL A 57 11.16 -2.43 18.05
C VAL A 57 11.18 -1.32 17.00
N ALA A 58 11.78 -1.58 15.83
CA ALA A 58 11.77 -0.63 14.71
C ALA A 58 10.33 -0.37 14.22
N PHE A 59 9.51 -1.42 14.06
CA PHE A 59 8.10 -1.27 13.71
C PHE A 59 7.31 -0.47 14.77
N ALA A 60 7.56 -0.73 16.06
CA ALA A 60 6.92 0.02 17.14
C ALA A 60 7.29 1.51 17.11
N LEU A 61 8.58 1.84 16.92
CA LEU A 61 9.05 3.21 16.80
C LEU A 61 8.42 3.94 15.61
N VAL A 62 8.40 3.30 14.43
CA VAL A 62 7.73 3.86 13.23
C VAL A 62 6.23 4.05 13.49
N GLY A 63 5.58 3.09 14.15
CA GLY A 63 4.17 3.19 14.54
C GLY A 63 3.89 4.40 15.42
N VAL A 64 4.74 4.67 16.42
CA VAL A 64 4.62 5.87 17.29
C VAL A 64 4.76 7.16 16.47
N VAL A 65 5.76 7.23 15.60
CA VAL A 65 5.96 8.41 14.73
C VAL A 65 4.75 8.65 13.84
N LEU A 66 4.22 7.59 13.22
CA LEU A 66 3.03 7.66 12.38
C LEU A 66 1.77 8.03 13.18
N ALA A 67 1.64 7.56 14.43
CA ALA A 67 0.52 7.91 15.30
C ALA A 67 0.52 9.40 15.65
N VAL A 68 1.68 9.94 16.06
CA VAL A 68 1.83 11.38 16.32
C VAL A 68 1.55 12.20 15.06
N PHE A 69 2.08 11.76 13.92
CA PHE A 69 1.82 12.39 12.63
C PHE A 69 0.33 12.38 12.26
N SER A 70 -0.36 11.24 12.47
CA SER A 70 -1.78 11.08 12.20
C SER A 70 -2.64 12.06 12.98
N VAL A 71 -2.33 12.33 14.26
CA VAL A 71 -3.05 13.32 15.08
C VAL A 71 -2.99 14.71 14.44
N GLY A 72 -1.81 15.15 14.01
CA GLY A 72 -1.62 16.43 13.32
C GLY A 72 -2.31 16.47 11.96
N TYR A 73 -2.20 15.39 11.17
CA TYR A 73 -2.85 15.26 9.88
C TYR A 73 -4.38 15.34 9.99
N VAL A 74 -4.99 14.59 10.91
CA VAL A 74 -6.45 14.58 11.15
C VAL A 74 -6.95 15.94 11.65
N ALA A 75 -6.17 16.65 12.47
CA ALA A 75 -6.50 18.00 12.90
C ALA A 75 -6.55 19.01 11.74
N MET A 76 -5.66 18.85 10.74
CA MET A 76 -5.62 19.70 9.54
C MET A 76 -6.67 19.28 8.50
N ALA A 77 -6.86 17.97 8.29
CA ALA A 77 -7.79 17.41 7.31
C ALA A 77 -9.25 17.81 7.59
N ARG A 78 -9.61 17.99 8.87
CA ARG A 78 -10.94 18.52 9.26
C ARG A 78 -11.24 19.92 8.73
N ARG A 79 -10.22 20.71 8.36
CA ARG A 79 -10.37 22.10 7.89
C ARG A 79 -10.25 22.27 6.37
N MET A 80 -9.80 21.25 5.63
CA MET A 80 -9.57 21.33 4.18
C MET A 80 -9.71 19.95 3.52
N ALA A 81 -10.76 19.79 2.72
CA ALA A 81 -11.09 18.58 1.97
C ALA A 81 -10.74 18.67 0.47
N ASN A 82 -9.59 19.25 0.12
CA ASN A 82 -9.19 19.38 -1.29
C ASN A 82 -8.10 18.36 -1.68
N ALA A 83 -8.23 17.79 -2.88
CA ALA A 83 -7.49 16.66 -3.45
C ALA A 83 -5.96 16.83 -3.61
N GLY A 84 -5.38 17.94 -3.16
CA GLY A 84 -3.93 18.21 -3.10
C GLY A 84 -3.41 18.35 -1.67
N ALA A 85 -3.94 17.54 -0.75
CA ALA A 85 -3.92 17.74 0.69
C ALA A 85 -2.53 18.11 1.25
N PHE A 86 -1.48 17.36 0.96
CA PHE A 86 -0.15 17.61 1.53
C PHE A 86 0.51 18.91 1.06
N TYR A 87 0.54 19.17 -0.25
CA TYR A 87 1.03 20.44 -0.79
C TYR A 87 0.26 21.62 -0.19
N ALA A 88 -1.08 21.51 -0.18
CA ALA A 88 -1.93 22.59 0.30
C ALA A 88 -1.78 22.83 1.82
N TYR A 89 -1.55 21.77 2.62
CA TYR A 89 -1.29 21.88 4.05
C TYR A 89 0.06 22.54 4.34
N ILE A 90 1.12 22.11 3.65
CA ILE A 90 2.48 22.63 3.87
C ILE A 90 2.61 24.05 3.32
N ALA A 91 2.02 24.34 2.16
CA ALA A 91 2.03 25.67 1.57
C ALA A 91 1.29 26.71 2.42
N ARG A 92 0.22 26.32 3.14
CA ARG A 92 -0.49 27.21 4.07
C ARG A 92 0.18 27.32 5.44
N GLY A 93 0.82 26.25 5.94
CA GLY A 93 1.47 26.26 7.25
C GLY A 93 2.84 26.93 7.25
N ILE A 94 3.70 26.60 6.27
CA ILE A 94 5.11 26.99 6.23
C ILE A 94 5.40 27.96 5.08
N GLY A 95 4.62 27.89 3.99
CA GLY A 95 4.72 28.77 2.84
C GLY A 95 4.91 28.02 1.52
N ARG A 96 4.68 28.73 0.41
CA ARG A 96 4.71 28.16 -0.95
C ARG A 96 5.99 27.38 -1.31
N PRO A 97 7.22 27.88 -1.03
CA PRO A 97 8.44 27.16 -1.40
C PRO A 97 8.56 25.79 -0.72
N ALA A 98 8.24 25.71 0.58
CA ALA A 98 8.24 24.47 1.34
C ALA A 98 7.17 23.49 0.83
N GLY A 99 5.99 24.01 0.43
CA GLY A 99 4.95 23.21 -0.19
C GLY A 99 5.41 22.55 -1.49
N VAL A 100 6.06 23.31 -2.37
CA VAL A 100 6.60 22.79 -3.64
C VAL A 100 7.69 21.74 -3.39
N GLY A 101 8.61 22.00 -2.44
CA GLY A 101 9.62 21.02 -2.03
C GLY A 101 9.00 19.71 -1.56
N ALA A 102 7.98 19.77 -0.71
CA ALA A 102 7.28 18.59 -0.22
C ALA A 102 6.54 17.83 -1.34
N ALA A 103 5.98 18.54 -2.33
CA ALA A 103 5.36 17.90 -3.49
C ALA A 103 6.37 17.11 -4.33
N TRP A 104 7.57 17.66 -4.54
CA TRP A 104 8.66 16.95 -5.24
C TRP A 104 9.15 15.74 -4.45
N VAL A 105 9.33 15.88 -3.14
CA VAL A 105 9.70 14.75 -2.27
C VAL A 105 8.63 13.66 -2.31
N ALA A 106 7.35 14.02 -2.24
CA ALA A 106 6.25 13.07 -2.34
C ALA A 106 6.24 12.35 -3.69
N LEU A 107 6.41 13.09 -4.80
CA LEU A 107 6.47 12.51 -6.14
C LEU A 107 7.64 11.53 -6.28
N LEU A 108 8.84 11.94 -5.85
CA LEU A 108 10.02 11.09 -5.91
C LEU A 108 9.85 9.83 -5.05
N SER A 109 9.34 9.98 -3.83
CA SER A 109 9.11 8.88 -2.90
C SER A 109 8.09 7.89 -3.46
N TYR A 110 6.99 8.38 -4.06
CA TYR A 110 5.99 7.52 -4.68
C TYR A 110 6.53 6.78 -5.91
N ASN A 111 7.36 7.42 -6.73
CA ASN A 111 7.99 6.75 -7.87
C ASN A 111 9.00 5.70 -7.40
N ALA A 112 9.83 6.02 -6.40
CA ALA A 112 10.77 5.07 -5.81
C ALA A 112 10.05 3.86 -5.20
N LEU A 113 8.94 4.10 -4.48
CA LEU A 113 8.09 3.05 -3.94
C LEU A 113 7.52 2.16 -5.05
N GLN A 114 6.96 2.74 -6.10
CA GLN A 114 6.43 1.98 -7.23
C GLN A 114 7.49 1.10 -7.89
N VAL A 115 8.65 1.65 -8.22
CA VAL A 115 9.76 0.89 -8.82
C VAL A 115 10.19 -0.26 -7.90
N GLY A 116 10.30 -0.01 -6.59
CA GLY A 116 10.62 -1.04 -5.60
C GLY A 116 9.58 -2.15 -5.56
N LEU A 117 8.29 -1.83 -5.57
CA LEU A 117 7.19 -2.81 -5.57
C LEU A 117 7.18 -3.66 -6.84
N TYR A 118 7.30 -3.06 -8.02
CA TYR A 118 7.34 -3.82 -9.27
C TYR A 118 8.60 -4.68 -9.39
N GLY A 119 9.74 -4.17 -8.91
CA GLY A 119 10.97 -4.96 -8.80
C GLY A 119 10.81 -6.17 -7.87
N ALA A 120 10.17 -6.00 -6.72
CA ALA A 120 9.88 -7.09 -5.80
C ALA A 120 8.94 -8.15 -6.42
N ILE A 121 7.91 -7.73 -7.16
CA ILE A 121 7.06 -8.66 -7.93
C ILE A 121 7.90 -9.44 -8.93
N GLY A 122 8.77 -8.78 -9.71
CA GLY A 122 9.65 -9.44 -10.66
C GLY A 122 10.58 -10.48 -10.01
N ALA A 123 11.16 -10.14 -8.86
CA ALA A 123 12.03 -11.04 -8.10
C ALA A 123 11.29 -12.24 -7.50
N ALA A 124 10.04 -12.06 -7.06
CA ALA A 124 9.23 -13.13 -6.48
C ALA A 124 8.63 -14.06 -7.54
N VAL A 125 8.20 -13.51 -8.69
CA VAL A 125 7.50 -14.26 -9.75
C VAL A 125 8.47 -14.96 -10.69
N GLY A 126 9.67 -14.42 -10.92
CA GLY A 126 10.67 -15.02 -11.81
C GLY A 126 10.95 -16.50 -11.54
N PRO A 127 11.27 -16.90 -10.29
CA PRO A 127 11.51 -18.31 -9.96
C PRO A 127 10.27 -19.20 -10.15
N LEU A 128 9.07 -18.69 -9.85
CA LEU A 128 7.82 -19.44 -10.02
C LEU A 128 7.53 -19.72 -11.50
N VAL A 129 7.75 -18.70 -12.33
CA VAL A 129 7.63 -18.81 -13.79
C VAL A 129 8.60 -19.89 -14.26
N GLU A 130 9.90 -19.78 -13.96
CA GLU A 130 10.89 -20.77 -14.38
C GLU A 130 10.54 -22.20 -13.93
N GLN A 131 10.05 -22.40 -12.70
CA GLN A 131 9.64 -23.71 -12.19
C GLN A 131 8.45 -24.31 -12.93
N TRP A 132 7.46 -23.50 -13.33
CA TRP A 132 6.18 -24.00 -13.85
C TRP A 132 6.19 -24.12 -15.38
N ILE A 133 6.85 -23.18 -16.05
CA ILE A 133 6.84 -23.09 -17.52
C ILE A 133 8.21 -23.37 -18.16
N GLY A 134 9.28 -23.53 -17.37
CA GLY A 134 10.64 -23.85 -17.86
C GLY A 134 11.38 -22.72 -18.59
N ILE A 135 10.83 -21.51 -18.63
CA ILE A 135 11.40 -20.32 -19.29
C ILE A 135 11.97 -19.40 -18.24
N HIS A 136 13.26 -19.07 -18.38
CA HIS A 136 13.89 -18.04 -17.58
C HIS A 136 13.51 -16.65 -18.12
N VAL A 137 12.73 -15.89 -17.35
CA VAL A 137 12.35 -14.52 -17.70
C VAL A 137 13.08 -13.56 -16.76
N VAL A 138 13.79 -12.58 -17.33
CA VAL A 138 14.51 -11.59 -16.54
C VAL A 138 13.52 -10.75 -15.73
N TRP A 139 13.82 -10.52 -14.45
CA TRP A 139 12.94 -9.87 -13.47
C TRP A 139 12.36 -8.52 -13.94
N TRP A 140 13.11 -7.72 -14.71
CA TRP A 140 12.65 -6.41 -15.18
C TRP A 140 11.53 -6.53 -16.21
N VAL A 141 11.47 -7.61 -16.99
CA VAL A 141 10.39 -7.86 -17.95
C VAL A 141 9.08 -8.10 -17.21
N ILE A 142 9.13 -8.92 -16.16
CA ILE A 142 7.99 -9.20 -15.30
C ILE A 142 7.55 -7.93 -14.58
N ALA A 143 8.50 -7.13 -14.06
CA ALA A 143 8.22 -5.85 -13.43
C ALA A 143 7.53 -4.86 -14.37
N LEU A 144 8.00 -4.74 -15.62
CA LEU A 144 7.37 -3.89 -16.64
C LEU A 144 5.99 -4.39 -17.03
N ALA A 145 5.78 -5.70 -17.13
CA ALA A 145 4.46 -6.28 -17.40
C ALA A 145 3.48 -5.97 -16.25
N ALA A 146 3.92 -6.11 -14.99
CA ALA A 146 3.13 -5.72 -13.82
C ALA A 146 2.79 -4.22 -13.84
N TRP A 147 3.78 -3.36 -14.09
CA TRP A 147 3.57 -1.91 -14.22
C TRP A 147 2.56 -1.58 -15.32
N ALA A 148 2.70 -2.17 -16.51
CA ALA A 148 1.79 -1.95 -17.64
C ALA A 148 0.37 -2.40 -17.31
N THR A 149 0.22 -3.55 -16.65
CA THR A 149 -1.08 -4.06 -16.18
C THR A 149 -1.73 -3.08 -15.22
N THR A 150 -0.98 -2.60 -14.23
CA THR A 150 -1.47 -1.60 -13.27
C THR A 150 -1.80 -0.27 -13.95
N ALA A 151 -1.01 0.17 -14.92
CA ALA A 151 -1.26 1.40 -15.69
C ALA A 151 -2.58 1.28 -16.49
N VAL A 152 -2.80 0.15 -17.16
CA VAL A 152 -4.05 -0.11 -17.90
C VAL A 152 -5.25 -0.14 -16.95
N LEU A 153 -5.14 -0.84 -15.81
CA LEU A 153 -6.18 -0.87 -14.78
C LEU A 153 -6.48 0.52 -14.20
N GLY A 154 -5.44 1.35 -14.05
CA GLY A 154 -5.58 2.73 -13.57
C GLY A 154 -6.21 3.68 -14.60
N LEU A 155 -6.07 3.40 -15.90
CA LEU A 155 -6.70 4.18 -16.98
C LEU A 155 -8.17 3.80 -17.22
N LEU A 156 -8.60 2.63 -16.71
CA LEU A 156 -9.99 2.18 -16.76
C LEU A 156 -10.85 2.97 -15.74
N ARG A 157 -12.18 3.01 -15.96
CA ARG A 157 -13.12 3.83 -15.17
C ARG A 157 -12.95 3.62 -13.66
N VAL A 158 -13.10 4.69 -12.88
CA VAL A 158 -12.97 4.72 -11.41
C VAL A 158 -13.84 3.65 -10.70
N ASP A 159 -14.99 3.31 -11.27
CA ASP A 159 -15.89 2.27 -10.74
C ASP A 159 -15.29 0.85 -10.83
N ILE A 160 -14.45 0.59 -11.84
CA ILE A 160 -13.74 -0.68 -11.99
C ILE A 160 -12.61 -0.75 -10.98
N ASN A 161 -11.86 0.34 -10.80
CA ASN A 161 -10.73 0.37 -9.88
C ASN A 161 -11.14 0.10 -8.42
N SER A 162 -12.25 0.71 -7.94
CA SER A 162 -12.75 0.45 -6.59
C SER A 162 -13.17 -1.02 -6.38
N THR A 163 -13.78 -1.63 -7.40
CA THR A 163 -14.16 -3.05 -7.39
C THR A 163 -12.94 -3.96 -7.39
N VAL A 164 -11.93 -3.67 -8.23
CA VAL A 164 -10.68 -4.44 -8.29
C VAL A 164 -9.96 -4.39 -6.94
N LEU A 165 -9.82 -3.21 -6.34
CA LEU A 165 -9.20 -3.08 -5.02
C LEU A 165 -9.96 -3.84 -3.93
N ALA A 166 -11.30 -3.83 -3.97
CA ALA A 166 -12.11 -4.60 -3.03
C ALA A 166 -11.90 -6.11 -3.19
N VAL A 167 -11.80 -6.62 -4.42
CA VAL A 167 -11.53 -8.04 -4.70
C VAL A 167 -10.12 -8.42 -4.25
N LEU A 168 -9.12 -7.59 -4.55
CA LEU A 168 -7.74 -7.82 -4.12
C LEU A 168 -7.62 -7.86 -2.60
N LEU A 169 -8.32 -6.98 -1.89
CA LEU A 169 -8.39 -6.99 -0.43
C LEU A 169 -9.02 -8.29 0.11
N LEU A 170 -10.13 -8.74 -0.47
CA LEU A 170 -10.77 -9.98 -0.06
C LEU A 170 -9.84 -11.19 -0.28
N ALA A 171 -9.13 -11.21 -1.41
CA ALA A 171 -8.12 -12.23 -1.69
C ALA A 171 -6.97 -12.19 -0.67
N GLU A 172 -6.49 -10.99 -0.33
CA GLU A 172 -5.43 -10.80 0.66
C GLU A 172 -5.84 -11.32 2.04
N VAL A 173 -7.04 -10.97 2.52
CA VAL A 173 -7.57 -11.47 3.79
C VAL A 173 -7.74 -12.99 3.76
N ALA A 174 -8.21 -13.56 2.65
CA ALA A 174 -8.37 -15.00 2.50
C ALA A 174 -7.03 -15.75 2.60
N VAL A 175 -5.97 -15.23 1.96
CA VAL A 175 -4.61 -15.81 2.05
C VAL A 175 -4.08 -15.73 3.47
N ILE A 176 -4.24 -14.59 4.15
CA ILE A 176 -3.81 -14.43 5.55
C ILE A 176 -4.51 -15.44 6.46
N VAL A 177 -5.84 -15.59 6.33
CA VAL A 177 -6.61 -16.55 7.12
C VAL A 177 -6.17 -17.98 6.82
N ALA A 178 -5.98 -18.32 5.54
CA ALA A 178 -5.51 -19.65 5.14
C ALA A 178 -4.14 -19.98 5.74
N TYR A 179 -3.18 -19.05 5.66
CA TYR A 179 -1.84 -19.21 6.24
C TYR A 179 -1.91 -19.33 7.76
N SER A 180 -2.71 -18.48 8.42
CA SER A 180 -2.90 -18.52 9.88
C SER A 180 -3.50 -19.84 10.35
N VAL A 181 -4.47 -20.39 9.62
CA VAL A 181 -5.07 -21.71 9.94
C VAL A 181 -4.08 -22.84 9.67
N ALA A 182 -3.30 -22.77 8.59
CA ALA A 182 -2.29 -23.78 8.27
C ALA A 182 -1.20 -23.85 9.36
N ASP A 183 -0.72 -22.71 9.83
CA ASP A 183 0.25 -22.61 10.93
C ASP A 183 -0.32 -23.18 12.24
N LEU A 184 -1.60 -22.93 12.52
CA LEU A 184 -2.26 -23.44 13.72
C LEU A 184 -2.49 -24.96 13.65
N ALA A 185 -2.73 -25.50 12.45
CA ALA A 185 -2.95 -26.93 12.21
C ALA A 185 -1.63 -27.76 12.25
N HIS A 186 -0.48 -27.14 12.00
CA HIS A 186 0.85 -27.75 12.11
C HIS A 186 1.72 -27.12 13.23
N PRO A 187 1.35 -27.29 14.53
CA PRO A 187 2.05 -26.66 15.65
C PRO A 187 3.50 -27.18 15.88
N LEU A 188 3.93 -28.24 15.20
CA LEU A 188 5.25 -28.86 15.38
C LEU A 188 6.42 -28.00 14.85
N LEU A 189 6.17 -27.01 13.99
CA LEU A 189 7.21 -26.08 13.52
C LEU A 189 7.50 -24.97 14.54
N VAL A 190 6.48 -24.45 15.23
CA VAL A 190 6.61 -23.40 16.25
C VAL A 190 7.35 -23.91 17.49
N ALA A 191 7.14 -25.17 17.88
CA ALA A 191 7.83 -25.79 19.02
C ALA A 191 9.37 -25.87 18.85
N SER A 192 9.87 -25.91 17.61
CA SER A 192 11.32 -25.95 17.33
C SER A 192 12.00 -24.58 17.41
N ALA A 193 11.24 -23.50 17.18
CA ALA A 193 11.72 -22.11 17.19
C ALA A 193 11.86 -21.53 18.62
N TRP A 194 11.19 -22.11 19.61
CA TRP A 194 11.28 -21.71 21.02
C TRP A 194 12.44 -22.33 21.80
N ARG A 195 13.40 -22.99 21.12
CA ARG A 195 14.64 -23.39 21.80
C ARG A 195 15.37 -22.13 22.27
N PRO A 196 15.59 -21.95 23.59
CA PRO A 196 16.39 -20.83 24.08
C PRO A 196 17.76 -20.90 23.42
N CYS A 197 18.19 -19.81 22.78
CA CYS A 197 19.56 -19.68 22.28
C CYS A 197 20.51 -19.86 23.46
N ARG A 198 21.13 -21.04 23.57
CA ARG A 198 22.22 -21.26 24.52
C ARG A 198 23.39 -20.37 24.07
N PRO A 199 23.99 -19.55 24.95
CA PRO A 199 25.24 -18.90 24.61
C PRO A 199 26.28 -19.99 24.32
N ALA A 200 26.91 -19.89 23.15
CA ALA A 200 28.06 -20.73 22.81
C ALA A 200 29.21 -20.36 23.75
N THR A 201 29.64 -21.32 24.57
CA THR A 201 30.91 -21.25 25.30
C THR A 201 32.07 -21.45 24.35
#